data_AF-A0A941W4P1-F1
#
_entry.id   AF-A0A941W4P1-F1
#
_cell.length_a   1.000
_cell.length_b   1.000
_cell.length_c   1.000
_cell.angle_alpha   90.00
_cell.angle_beta   90.00
_cell.angle_gamma   90.00
#
_symmetry.space_group_name_H-M   'P 1'
#
loop_
_entity.id
_entity.type
_entity.pdbx_description
1 polymer ?
#
loop_
_entity_poly.entity_id
_entity_poly.type
_entity_poly.pdbx_seq_one_letter_code
_entity_poly.pdbx_strand_id
1 'polypeptide(L)'
;MVGDFHAVAREANAVAENSEIVMEMFFSPEGEAGEWHQETGGDAKATAEMKAEFEKYLKLTIDSSNNIAETAGKKNIVETYKSLDEMLQKACFACHSVAREPWPDWPDFMRAAGG
;
A
#
# COMPACT_ATOMS: atom_id res chain seq x y z
N MET A 1 18.89 4.28 21.54
CA MET A 1 18.78 4.65 20.11
C MET A 1 17.88 5.88 20.04
N VAL A 2 18.37 7.01 19.54
CA VAL A 2 17.52 8.19 19.28
C VAL A 2 17.16 8.12 17.80
N GLY A 3 15.93 7.76 17.47
CA GLY A 3 15.47 7.68 16.09
C GLY A 3 15.35 9.07 15.45
N ASP A 4 15.61 9.17 14.15
CA ASP A 4 15.33 10.39 13.38
C ASP A 4 13.84 10.48 13.03
N PHE A 5 13.05 11.00 13.97
CA PHE A 5 11.61 11.15 13.81
C PHE A 5 11.22 12.12 12.69
N HIS A 6 12.09 13.08 12.34
CA HIS A 6 11.83 13.98 11.22
C HIS A 6 11.96 13.26 9.90
N ALA A 7 12.98 12.41 9.74
CA ALA A 7 13.08 11.55 8.57
C ALA A 7 11.87 10.61 8.46
N VAL A 8 11.50 9.93 9.54
CA VAL A 8 10.34 9.02 9.53
C VAL A 8 9.05 9.73 9.08
N ALA A 9 8.76 10.92 9.60
CA ALA A 9 7.56 11.66 9.19
C ALA A 9 7.60 12.09 7.72
N ARG A 10 8.76 12.54 7.21
CA ARG A 10 8.90 12.91 5.79
C ARG A 10 8.69 11.71 4.87
N GLU A 11 9.36 10.59 5.15
CA GLU A 11 9.25 9.40 4.32
C GLU A 11 7.84 8.82 4.35
N ALA A 12 7.17 8.85 5.52
CA ALA A 12 5.79 8.41 5.63
C ALA A 12 4.83 9.28 4.78
N ASN A 13 4.98 10.60 4.81
CA ASN A 13 4.20 11.49 3.92
C ASN A 13 4.47 11.19 2.44
N ALA A 14 5.72 10.94 2.06
CA ALA A 14 6.06 10.58 0.68
C ALA A 14 5.42 9.24 0.25
N VAL A 15 5.27 8.26 1.15
CA VAL A 15 4.52 7.04 0.86
C VAL A 15 3.04 7.32 0.63
N ALA A 16 2.42 8.20 1.43
CA ALA A 16 1.04 8.60 1.23
C ALA A 16 0.83 9.27 -0.14
N GLU A 17 1.65 10.28 -0.47
CA GLU A 17 1.61 10.99 -1.76
C GLU A 17 1.81 10.04 -2.95
N ASN A 18 2.82 9.16 -2.87
CA ASN A 18 3.06 8.18 -3.94
C ASN A 18 1.91 7.17 -4.08
N SER A 19 1.22 6.83 -2.99
CA SER A 19 0.08 5.92 -3.03
C SER A 19 -1.12 6.53 -3.75
N GLU A 20 -1.35 7.83 -3.60
CA GLU A 20 -2.37 8.57 -4.36
C GLU A 20 -2.03 8.58 -5.85
N ILE A 21 -0.77 8.86 -6.22
CA ILE A 21 -0.31 8.81 -7.61
C ILE A 21 -0.48 7.40 -8.21
N VAL A 22 -0.11 6.35 -7.47
CA VAL A 22 -0.28 4.96 -7.93
C VAL A 22 -1.75 4.66 -8.23
N MET A 23 -2.69 5.16 -7.42
CA MET A 23 -4.11 4.98 -7.68
C MET A 23 -4.49 5.57 -9.04
N GLU A 24 -4.13 6.84 -9.29
CA GLU A 24 -4.45 7.56 -10.52
C GLU A 24 -3.82 6.91 -11.77
N MET A 25 -2.63 6.34 -11.64
CA MET A 25 -1.93 5.68 -12.75
C MET A 25 -2.54 4.31 -13.12
N PHE A 26 -3.13 3.60 -12.16
CA PHE A 26 -3.81 2.32 -12.39
C PHE A 26 -5.28 2.51 -12.79
N PHE A 27 -5.97 3.48 -12.20
CA PHE A 27 -7.35 3.79 -12.54
C PHE A 27 -7.58 5.30 -12.47
N SER A 28 -8.15 5.87 -13.52
CA SER A 28 -8.49 7.29 -13.55
C SER A 28 -9.52 7.63 -12.44
N PRO A 29 -9.63 8.91 -12.06
CA PRO A 29 -10.69 9.38 -11.16
C PRO A 29 -12.10 9.00 -11.65
N GLU A 30 -12.30 8.93 -12.97
CA GLU A 30 -13.54 8.52 -13.64
C GLU A 30 -13.76 6.99 -13.62
N GLY A 31 -12.78 6.22 -13.15
CA GLY A 31 -12.84 4.78 -12.99
C GLY A 31 -12.41 3.97 -14.21
N GLU A 32 -11.83 4.62 -15.21
CA GLU A 32 -11.28 3.98 -16.39
C GLU A 32 -9.90 3.38 -16.08
N ALA A 33 -9.51 2.34 -16.81
CA ALA A 33 -8.17 1.77 -16.70
C ALA A 33 -7.11 2.82 -17.05
N GLY A 34 -6.17 3.08 -16.13
CA GLY A 34 -5.04 3.97 -16.35
C GLY A 34 -3.90 3.30 -17.12
N GLU A 35 -2.86 4.06 -17.45
CA GLU A 35 -1.74 3.59 -18.28
C GLU A 35 -1.00 2.37 -17.72
N TRP A 36 -1.07 2.14 -16.40
CA TRP A 36 -0.42 1.01 -15.74
C TRP A 36 -1.31 -0.23 -15.63
N HIS A 37 -2.60 -0.11 -15.96
CA HIS A 37 -3.50 -1.24 -16.02
C HIS A 37 -3.36 -1.96 -17.37
N GLN A 38 -2.82 -3.18 -17.35
CA GLN A 38 -2.86 -4.06 -18.51
C GLN A 38 -4.13 -4.90 -18.47
N GLU A 39 -5.05 -4.68 -19.41
CA GLU A 39 -6.23 -5.53 -19.59
C GLU A 39 -5.80 -6.95 -19.96
N THR A 40 -5.92 -7.87 -19.00
CA THR A 40 -5.75 -9.31 -19.26
C THR A 40 -7.09 -9.90 -19.70
N GLY A 41 -7.64 -9.41 -20.81
CA GLY A 41 -8.82 -10.00 -21.49
C GLY A 41 -10.07 -10.18 -20.61
N GLY A 42 -10.24 -9.38 -19.55
CA GLY A 42 -11.30 -9.50 -18.56
C GLY A 42 -12.56 -8.69 -18.87
N ASP A 43 -13.72 -9.24 -18.50
CA ASP A 43 -15.01 -8.53 -18.45
C ASP A 43 -14.91 -7.28 -17.53
N ALA A 44 -15.58 -6.18 -17.91
CA ALA A 44 -15.65 -4.93 -17.15
C ALA A 44 -16.00 -5.12 -15.65
N LYS A 45 -16.75 -6.18 -15.31
CA LYS A 45 -17.01 -6.55 -13.92
C LYS A 45 -15.74 -6.91 -13.14
N ALA A 46 -14.83 -7.67 -13.75
CA ALA A 46 -13.56 -8.06 -13.12
C ALA A 46 -12.64 -6.85 -12.91
N THR A 47 -12.61 -5.91 -13.86
CA THR A 47 -11.86 -4.65 -13.73
C THR A 47 -12.40 -3.79 -12.58
N ALA A 48 -13.72 -3.70 -12.42
CA ALA A 48 -14.34 -2.96 -11.33
C ALA A 48 -14.06 -3.59 -9.95
N GLU A 49 -14.11 -4.92 -9.85
CA GLU A 49 -13.76 -5.65 -8.62
C GLU A 49 -12.28 -5.49 -8.27
N MET A 50 -11.39 -5.56 -9.26
CA MET A 50 -9.96 -5.31 -9.07
C MET A 50 -9.69 -3.88 -8.60
N LYS A 51 -10.36 -2.89 -9.19
CA LYS A 51 -10.27 -1.49 -8.77
C LYS A 51 -10.66 -1.31 -7.31
N ALA A 52 -11.82 -1.84 -6.91
CA ALA A 52 -12.32 -1.71 -5.55
C ALA A 52 -11.37 -2.35 -4.52
N GLU A 53 -10.81 -3.52 -4.85
CA GLU A 53 -9.86 -4.20 -3.98
C GLU A 53 -8.50 -3.45 -3.91
N PHE A 54 -8.05 -2.86 -5.03
CA PHE A 54 -6.84 -2.04 -5.08
C PHE A 54 -6.99 -0.73 -4.29
N GLU A 55 -8.11 -0.02 -4.47
CA GLU A 55 -8.47 1.20 -3.73
C GLU A 55 -8.45 0.96 -2.21
N LYS A 56 -9.02 -0.17 -1.77
CA LYS A 56 -9.05 -0.57 -0.36
C LYS A 56 -7.64 -0.70 0.23
N TYR A 57 -6.71 -1.37 -0.46
CA TYR A 57 -5.35 -1.54 0.05
C TYR A 57 -4.51 -0.26 -0.03
N LEU A 58 -4.68 0.57 -1.06
CA LEU A 58 -4.03 1.87 -1.13
C LEU A 58 -4.53 2.81 -0.03
N LYS A 59 -5.84 2.82 0.24
CA LYS A 59 -6.40 3.58 1.36
C LYS A 59 -5.79 3.16 2.69
N LEU A 60 -5.65 1.86 2.95
CA LEU A 60 -4.95 1.37 4.16
C LEU A 60 -3.49 1.82 4.23
N THR A 61 -2.81 1.88 3.09
CA THR A 61 -1.42 2.37 3.00
C THR A 61 -1.33 3.85 3.33
N ILE A 62 -2.22 4.68 2.76
CA ILE A 62 -2.30 6.14 3.01
C ILE A 62 -2.64 6.40 4.48
N ASP A 63 -3.71 5.78 5.00
CA ASP A 63 -4.17 5.97 6.38
C ASP A 63 -3.08 5.57 7.39
N SER A 64 -2.38 4.45 7.14
CA SER A 64 -1.26 4.02 8.00
C SER A 64 -0.05 4.94 7.88
N SER A 65 0.26 5.45 6.68
CA SER A 65 1.35 6.40 6.46
C SER A 65 1.12 7.70 7.23
N ASN A 66 -0.10 8.23 7.17
CA ASN A 66 -0.49 9.42 7.93
C ASN A 66 -0.34 9.19 9.44
N ASN A 67 -0.74 8.01 9.94
CA ASN A 67 -0.56 7.65 11.35
C ASN A 67 0.92 7.53 11.75
N ILE A 68 1.80 6.99 10.89
CA ILE A 68 3.25 6.95 11.11
C ILE A 68 3.79 8.38 11.23
N ALA A 69 3.42 9.27 10.31
CA ALA A 69 3.88 10.66 10.33
C ALA A 69 3.41 11.40 11.59
N GLU A 70 2.16 11.24 11.99
CA GLU A 70 1.59 11.85 13.19
C GLU A 70 2.30 11.35 14.47
N THR A 71 2.43 10.03 14.62
CA THR A 71 3.04 9.43 15.82
C THR A 71 4.54 9.69 15.90
N ALA A 72 5.23 9.78 14.75
CA ALA A 72 6.62 10.21 14.68
C ALA A 72 6.78 11.67 15.10
N GLY A 73 5.86 12.57 14.69
CA GLY A 73 5.82 13.95 15.16
C GLY A 73 5.68 14.07 16.69
N LYS A 74 4.96 13.13 17.32
CA LYS A 74 4.83 12.99 18.78
C LYS A 74 6.03 12.27 19.44
N LYS A 75 7.03 11.85 18.66
CA LYS A 75 8.20 11.06 19.10
C LYS A 75 7.82 9.75 19.80
N ASN A 76 6.67 9.18 19.43
CA ASN A 76 6.15 7.94 20.03
C ASN A 76 6.58 6.72 19.21
N ILE A 77 7.79 6.22 19.48
CA ILE A 77 8.38 5.10 18.73
C ILE A 77 7.53 3.82 18.71
N VAL A 78 6.81 3.53 19.80
CA VAL A 78 6.00 2.31 19.91
C VAL A 78 4.81 2.38 18.97
N GLU A 79 4.07 3.49 18.98
CA GLU A 79 2.91 3.66 18.10
C GLU A 79 3.34 3.83 16.64
N THR A 80 4.45 4.53 16.38
CA THR A 80 5.03 4.62 15.03
C THR A 80 5.37 3.25 14.46
N TYR A 81 5.97 2.36 15.26
CA TYR A 81 6.27 1.00 14.81
C TYR A 81 5.00 0.16 14.59
N LYS A 82 4.00 0.27 15.46
CA LYS A 82 2.72 -0.43 15.28
C LYS A 82 2.02 -0.02 13.99
N SER A 83 2.00 1.28 13.67
CA SER A 83 1.41 1.76 12.42
C SER A 83 2.18 1.27 11.19
N LEU A 84 3.51 1.15 11.28
CA LEU A 84 4.32 0.54 10.22
C LEU A 84 4.02 -0.96 10.05
N ASP A 85 3.96 -1.72 11.14
CA ASP A 85 3.62 -3.14 11.08
C ASP A 85 2.20 -3.35 10.50
N GLU A 86 1.24 -2.53 10.92
CA GLU A 86 -0.13 -2.58 10.40
C GLU A 86 -0.18 -2.31 8.90
N MET A 87 0.56 -1.32 8.40
CA MET A 87 0.70 -1.05 6.96
C MET A 87 1.23 -2.28 6.22
N LEU A 88 2.32 -2.86 6.71
CA LEU A 88 2.97 -4.00 6.05
C LEU A 88 2.03 -5.20 5.98
N GLN A 89 1.43 -5.57 7.12
CA GLN A 89 0.58 -6.76 7.21
C GLN A 89 -0.75 -6.59 6.47
N LYS A 90 -1.46 -5.49 6.71
CA LYS A 90 -2.85 -5.32 6.25
C LYS A 90 -2.97 -4.70 4.86
N ALA A 91 -1.95 -3.98 4.39
CA ALA A 91 -1.95 -3.37 3.07
C ALA A 91 -0.98 -4.08 2.14
N CYS A 92 0.34 -3.96 2.36
CA CYS A 92 1.35 -4.41 1.40
C CYS A 92 1.31 -5.92 1.18
N PHE A 93 1.31 -6.70 2.26
CA PHE A 93 1.36 -8.16 2.16
C PHE A 93 0.02 -8.76 1.75
N ALA A 94 -1.08 -8.25 2.32
CA ALA A 94 -2.42 -8.66 1.95
C ALA A 94 -2.70 -8.42 0.44
N CYS A 95 -2.42 -7.22 -0.06
CA CYS A 95 -2.57 -6.90 -1.48
C CYS A 95 -1.72 -7.82 -2.38
N HIS A 96 -0.43 -7.96 -2.07
CA HIS A 96 0.46 -8.78 -2.87
C HIS A 96 0.05 -10.26 -2.87
N SER A 97 -0.43 -10.81 -1.76
CA SER A 97 -0.85 -12.22 -1.68
C SER A 97 -2.04 -12.59 -2.57
N VAL A 98 -2.84 -11.61 -3.01
CA VAL A 98 -4.04 -11.86 -3.82
C VAL A 98 -3.95 -11.35 -5.25
N ALA A 99 -3.11 -10.34 -5.49
CA ALA A 99 -3.11 -9.59 -6.75
C ALA A 99 -1.79 -9.65 -7.54
N ARG A 100 -0.68 -10.08 -6.91
CA ARG A 100 0.64 -10.07 -7.56
C ARG A 100 1.12 -11.50 -7.76
N GLU A 101 1.58 -11.81 -8.98
CA GLU A 101 2.23 -13.10 -9.23
C GLU A 101 3.40 -13.31 -8.25
N PRO A 102 3.57 -14.54 -7.74
CA PRO A 102 4.61 -14.82 -6.77
C PRO A 102 5.97 -14.51 -7.39
N TRP A 103 6.69 -13.56 -6.79
CA TRP A 103 8.00 -13.17 -7.29
C TRP A 103 9.03 -14.24 -6.88
N PRO A 104 9.96 -14.66 -7.78
CA PRO A 104 10.89 -15.76 -7.51
C PRO A 104 11.67 -15.63 -6.20
N ASP A 105 11.93 -14.39 -5.78
CA ASP A 105 12.78 -14.04 -4.63
C ASP A 105 11.98 -13.55 -3.40
N TRP A 106 10.68 -13.85 -3.30
CA TRP A 106 9.94 -13.50 -2.08
C TRP A 106 10.50 -14.20 -0.83
N PRO A 107 10.60 -13.49 0.31
CA PRO A 107 10.93 -14.10 1.59
C PRO A 107 9.95 -15.23 1.95
N ASP A 108 10.41 -16.24 2.68
CA ASP A 108 9.62 -17.42 3.04
C ASP A 108 8.27 -17.09 3.69
N PHE A 109 8.23 -16.04 4.52
CA PHE A 109 7.00 -15.62 5.19
C PHE A 109 5.93 -15.07 4.22
N MET A 110 6.35 -14.51 3.07
CA MET A 110 5.44 -14.05 2.02
C MET A 110 4.98 -15.20 1.13
N ARG A 111 5.87 -16.17 0.85
CA ARG A 111 5.52 -17.39 0.10
C ARG A 111 4.50 -18.25 0.83
N ALA A 112 4.62 -18.36 2.15
CA ALA A 112 3.69 -19.14 2.98
C ALA A 112 2.28 -18.54 3.06
N ALA A 113 2.12 -17.25 2.75
CA ALA A 113 0.84 -16.54 2.80
C ALA A 113 0.01 -16.64 1.50
N GLY A 114 0.49 -17.38 0.49
CA GLY A 114 -0.28 -17.68 -0.72
C GLY A 114 -0.14 -16.68 -1.87
N GLY A 115 1.00 -15.96 -1.93
CA GLY A 115 1.41 -15.29 -3.16
C GLY A 115 1.50 -16.21 -4.35
#